data_AF-A0A2J7PW32-F1
#
_entry.id   AF-A0A2J7PW32-F1
#
_cell.length_a   1.000
_cell.length_b   1.000
_cell.length_c   1.000
_cell.angle_alpha   90.00
_cell.angle_beta   90.00
_cell.angle_gamma   90.00
#
_symmetry.space_group_name_H-M   'P 1'
#
loop_
_entity.id
_entity.type
_entity.pdbx_description
1 polymer ?
#
loop_
_entity_poly.entity_id
_entity_poly.type
_entity_poly.pdbx_seq_one_letter_code
_entity_poly.pdbx_strand_id
1 'polypeptide(L)'
;VKAPFLRYQLAVGVIQHSAESKIKPYPYADHLLTPEGLGVPDRIFSNLEALNTPSGFSTHLYRLATQKFGMNIFQVVHMIQYNYPCQETYSGCWDLGDVGSNCC
;
A
#
# COMPACT_ATOMS: atom_id res chain seq x y z
N VAL A 1 -9.12 -13.18 -4.02
CA VAL A 1 -7.82 -12.57 -3.68
C VAL A 1 -8.01 -11.05 -3.64
N LYS A 2 -8.37 -10.46 -2.49
CA LYS A 2 -8.68 -9.01 -2.36
C LYS A 2 -7.43 -8.16 -2.03
N ALA A 3 -6.39 -8.76 -1.44
CA ALA A 3 -5.16 -8.07 -1.03
C ALA A 3 -4.36 -7.40 -2.18
N PRO A 4 -4.25 -7.97 -3.40
CA PRO A 4 -3.48 -7.35 -4.48
C PRO A 4 -4.01 -5.99 -4.92
N PHE A 5 -5.33 -5.82 -4.92
CA PHE A 5 -5.96 -4.55 -5.28
C PHE A 5 -5.60 -3.45 -4.28
N LEU A 6 -5.75 -3.70 -2.98
CA LEU A 6 -5.45 -2.69 -1.95
C LEU A 6 -3.97 -2.36 -1.90
N ARG A 7 -3.08 -3.35 -2.10
CA ARG A 7 -1.63 -3.15 -2.18
C ARG A 7 -1.25 -2.28 -3.38
N TYR A 8 -1.83 -2.57 -4.55
CA TYR A 8 -1.66 -1.76 -5.75
C TYR A 8 -2.14 -0.33 -5.53
N GLN A 9 -3.33 -0.14 -4.96
CA GLN A 9 -3.89 1.19 -4.72
C GLN A 9 -3.11 1.99 -3.67
N LEU A 10 -2.51 1.33 -2.68
CA LEU A 10 -1.57 1.98 -1.77
C LEU A 10 -0.26 2.39 -2.46
N ALA A 11 0.28 1.55 -3.34
CA ALA A 11 1.46 1.90 -4.14
C ALA A 11 1.20 3.15 -5.00
N VAL A 12 0.04 3.21 -5.66
CA VAL A 12 -0.41 4.43 -6.39
C VAL A 12 -0.46 5.64 -5.45
N GLY A 13 -1.05 5.48 -4.26
CA GLY A 13 -1.16 6.56 -3.27
C GLY A 13 0.19 7.08 -2.76
N VAL A 14 1.16 6.19 -2.52
CA VAL A 14 2.54 6.55 -2.13
C VAL A 14 3.21 7.40 -3.20
N ILE A 15 3.14 6.98 -4.47
CA ILE A 15 3.78 7.70 -5.59
C ILE A 15 3.13 9.06 -5.79
N GLN A 16 1.80 9.15 -5.75
CA GLN A 16 1.08 10.42 -5.84
C GLN A 16 1.50 11.38 -4.73
N HIS A 17 1.56 10.90 -3.49
CA HIS A 17 1.98 11.72 -2.35
C HIS A 17 3.45 12.15 -2.42
N SER A 18 4.35 11.27 -2.88
CA SER A 18 5.76 11.62 -3.10
C SER A 18 5.92 12.69 -4.17
N ALA A 19 5.15 12.64 -5.26
CA ALA A 19 5.16 13.67 -6.29
C ALA A 19 4.69 15.04 -5.76
N GLU A 20 3.67 15.06 -4.90
CA GLU A 20 3.10 16.29 -4.33
C GLU A 20 3.98 16.91 -3.23
N SER A 21 4.59 16.09 -2.38
CA SER A 21 5.27 16.55 -1.16
C SER A 21 6.67 17.13 -1.39
N LYS A 22 7.26 16.99 -2.59
CA LYS A 22 8.68 17.29 -2.91
C LYS A 22 9.70 16.59 -2.00
N ILE A 23 9.25 15.72 -1.11
CA ILE A 23 10.09 14.79 -0.38
C ILE A 23 10.58 13.81 -1.44
N LYS A 24 11.90 13.64 -1.56
CA LYS A 24 12.48 12.71 -2.55
C LYS A 24 11.69 11.39 -2.50
N PRO A 25 11.24 10.86 -3.65
CA PRO A 25 10.59 9.58 -3.67
C PRO A 25 11.47 8.61 -2.90
N TYR A 26 10.83 7.82 -2.04
CA TYR A 26 11.51 6.73 -1.37
C TYR A 26 12.33 5.97 -2.43
N PRO A 27 13.59 5.58 -2.18
CA PRO A 27 14.50 5.07 -3.23
C PRO A 27 14.01 3.80 -3.95
N TYR A 28 12.83 3.30 -3.60
CA TYR A 28 12.17 2.13 -4.19
C TYR A 28 10.70 2.39 -4.58
N ALA A 29 10.20 3.63 -4.48
CA ALA A 29 8.79 3.96 -4.77
C ALA A 29 8.42 3.62 -6.21
N ASP A 30 9.32 3.90 -7.16
CA ASP A 30 9.12 3.61 -8.59
C ASP A 30 9.06 2.09 -8.86
N HIS A 31 9.67 1.28 -8.00
CA HIS A 31 9.59 -0.18 -8.09
C HIS A 31 8.33 -0.76 -7.45
N LEU A 32 7.51 0.03 -6.72
CA LEU A 32 6.29 -0.47 -6.09
C LEU A 32 5.16 -0.74 -7.10
N LEU A 33 5.18 -0.07 -8.25
CA LEU A 33 4.24 -0.32 -9.35
C LEU A 33 4.87 -1.23 -10.42
N THR A 34 5.44 -2.35 -9.99
CA THR A 34 5.81 -3.45 -10.88
C THR A 34 5.24 -4.77 -10.35
N PRO A 35 5.09 -5.79 -11.21
CA PRO A 35 4.72 -7.14 -10.79
C PRO A 35 5.61 -7.65 -9.65
N GLU A 36 6.93 -7.46 -9.76
CA GLU A 36 7.91 -7.87 -8.75
C GLU A 36 7.77 -7.07 -7.46
N GLY A 37 7.58 -5.74 -7.55
CA GLY A 37 7.40 -4.88 -6.39
C GLY A 37 6.16 -5.21 -5.57
N LEU A 38 5.09 -5.64 -6.23
CA LEU A 38 3.87 -6.15 -5.60
C LEU A 38 3.93 -7.64 -5.27
N GLY A 39 4.95 -8.38 -5.72
CA GLY A 39 5.04 -9.83 -5.56
C GLY A 39 3.85 -10.57 -6.16
N VAL A 40 3.38 -10.12 -7.34
CA VAL A 40 2.25 -10.73 -8.07
C VAL A 40 2.66 -11.10 -9.50
N PRO A 41 2.02 -12.11 -10.13
CA PRO A 41 2.26 -12.41 -11.53
C PRO A 41 1.86 -11.25 -12.46
N ASP A 42 2.54 -11.09 -13.60
CA ASP A 42 2.25 -10.07 -14.63
C ASP A 42 0.77 -9.99 -14.98
N ARG A 43 0.13 -11.14 -15.19
CA ARG A 43 -1.30 -11.23 -15.50
C ARG A 43 -2.18 -10.57 -14.42
N ILE A 44 -1.82 -10.74 -13.16
CA ILE A 44 -2.56 -10.12 -12.05
C ILE A 44 -2.28 -8.62 -12.03
N PHE A 45 -1.03 -8.21 -12.23
CA PHE A 45 -0.65 -6.80 -12.33
C PHE A 45 -1.43 -6.07 -13.43
N SER A 46 -1.45 -6.59 -14.65
CA SER A 46 -2.20 -5.99 -15.77
C SER A 46 -3.70 -5.93 -15.50
N ASN A 47 -4.26 -6.93 -14.82
CA ASN A 47 -5.66 -6.87 -14.40
C ASN A 47 -5.91 -5.72 -13.42
N LEU A 48 -4.98 -5.45 -12.49
CA LEU A 48 -5.09 -4.36 -11.53
C LEU A 48 -4.98 -2.98 -12.20
N GLU A 49 -4.08 -2.83 -13.17
CA GLU A 49 -3.95 -1.62 -13.98
C GLU A 49 -5.23 -1.31 -14.77
N ALA A 50 -5.90 -2.34 -15.29
CA ALA A 50 -7.12 -2.21 -16.08
C ALA A 50 -8.39 -1.92 -15.24
N LEU A 51 -8.31 -1.96 -13.91
CA LEU A 51 -9.47 -1.70 -13.06
C LEU A 51 -9.85 -0.22 -13.07
N ASN A 52 -11.11 0.06 -13.40
CA ASN A 52 -11.68 1.40 -13.30
C ASN A 52 -11.87 1.78 -11.81
N THR A 53 -10.83 2.39 -11.23
CA THR A 53 -10.82 2.79 -9.83
C THR A 53 -11.32 4.24 -9.71
N PRO A 54 -12.27 4.54 -8.80
CA PRO A 54 -12.76 5.90 -8.61
C PRO A 54 -11.63 6.90 -8.33
N SER A 55 -11.76 8.11 -8.90
CA SER A 55 -10.81 9.19 -8.68
C SER A 55 -10.63 9.50 -7.19
N GLY A 56 -9.38 9.59 -6.73
CA GLY A 56 -9.05 9.90 -5.33
C GLY A 56 -9.11 8.72 -4.37
N PHE A 57 -9.47 7.51 -4.82
CA PHE A 57 -9.47 6.31 -3.98
C PHE A 57 -8.08 6.03 -3.38
N SER A 58 -7.04 6.02 -4.21
CA SER A 58 -5.65 5.73 -3.81
C SER A 58 -5.14 6.75 -2.78
N THR A 59 -5.40 8.03 -3.02
CA THR A 59 -5.07 9.13 -2.10
C THR A 59 -5.82 9.00 -0.77
N HIS A 60 -7.10 8.65 -0.81
CA HIS A 60 -7.91 8.43 0.39
C HIS A 60 -7.39 7.25 1.20
N LEU A 61 -7.07 6.14 0.54
CA LEU A 61 -6.52 4.93 1.18
C LEU A 61 -5.17 5.21 1.84
N TYR A 62 -4.28 5.94 1.17
CA TYR A 62 -3.00 6.36 1.75
C TYR A 62 -3.18 7.29 2.96
N ARG A 63 -4.12 8.25 2.88
CA ARG A 63 -4.47 9.10 4.03
C ARG A 63 -5.05 8.31 5.19
N LEU A 64 -5.87 7.30 4.93
CA LEU A 64 -6.40 6.43 5.97
C LEU A 64 -5.26 5.72 6.72
N ALA A 65 -4.31 5.13 5.99
CA ALA A 65 -3.15 4.45 6.57
C ALA A 65 -2.30 5.40 7.43
N THR A 66 -1.98 6.58 6.91
CA THR A 66 -1.06 7.52 7.57
C THR A 66 -1.71 8.34 8.68
N GLN A 67 -2.95 8.82 8.48
CA GLN A 67 -3.60 9.74 9.42
C GLN A 67 -4.44 9.01 10.46
N LYS A 68 -5.12 7.92 10.09
CA LYS A 68 -6.01 7.20 11.02
C LYS A 68 -5.30 6.05 11.73
N PHE A 69 -4.47 5.29 11.02
CA PHE A 69 -3.70 4.19 11.61
C PHE A 69 -2.31 4.63 12.08
N GLY A 70 -1.93 5.90 11.86
CA GLY A 70 -0.65 6.45 12.34
C GLY A 70 0.57 5.84 11.66
N MET A 71 0.40 5.19 10.51
CA MET A 71 1.52 4.55 9.81
C MET A 71 2.44 5.60 9.21
N ASN A 72 3.74 5.44 9.40
CA ASN A 72 4.72 6.18 8.61
C ASN A 72 4.88 5.57 7.22
N ILE A 73 5.55 6.30 6.31
CA ILE A 73 5.72 5.85 4.92
C ILE A 73 6.44 4.50 4.81
N PHE A 74 7.39 4.19 5.68
CA PHE A 74 8.11 2.91 5.70
C PHE A 74 7.16 1.76 6.02
N GLN A 75 6.27 1.95 6.99
CA GLN A 75 5.27 0.97 7.39
C GLN A 75 4.24 0.74 6.27
N VAL A 76 3.86 1.78 5.54
CA VAL A 76 2.99 1.65 4.36
C VAL A 76 3.69 0.87 3.24
N VAL A 77 4.95 1.20 2.92
CA VAL A 77 5.73 0.44 1.92
C VAL A 77 5.89 -1.02 2.33
N HIS A 78 6.19 -1.27 3.61
CA HIS A 78 6.28 -2.63 4.13
C HIS A 78 4.96 -3.39 3.97
N MET A 79 3.82 -2.74 4.20
CA MET A 79 2.49 -3.33 3.99
C MET A 79 2.15 -3.58 2.51
N ILE A 80 2.71 -2.77 1.60
CA ILE A 80 2.61 -3.01 0.15
C ILE A 80 3.46 -4.21 -0.26
N GLN A 81 4.65 -4.40 0.31
CA GLN A 81 5.57 -5.48 -0.05
C GLN A 81 5.24 -6.80 0.65
N TYR A 82 4.78 -6.72 1.89
CA TYR A 82 4.49 -7.84 2.77
C TYR A 82 3.05 -7.70 3.28
N ASN A 83 2.24 -8.76 3.22
CA ASN A 83 0.84 -8.72 3.64
C ASN A 83 0.63 -8.32 5.12
N TYR A 84 1.69 -8.27 5.94
CA TYR A 84 1.60 -8.05 7.39
C TYR A 84 2.75 -7.17 7.90
N PRO A 85 2.52 -5.89 8.22
CA PRO A 85 3.37 -5.16 9.15
C PRO A 85 3.00 -5.52 10.60
N CYS A 86 3.71 -6.48 11.21
CA CYS A 86 3.71 -6.61 12.66
C CYS A 86 4.44 -5.41 13.26
N GLN A 87 3.73 -4.50 13.92
CA GLN A 87 4.38 -3.50 14.76
C GLN A 87 4.50 -4.06 16.18
N GLU A 88 5.70 -4.46 16.57
CA GLU A 88 5.97 -4.97 17.93
C GLU A 88 5.65 -3.96 19.03
N THR A 89 5.49 -2.67 18.70
CA THR A 89 5.35 -1.57 19.68
C THR A 89 3.91 -1.14 19.96
N TYR A 90 2.94 -1.54 19.13
CA TYR A 90 1.51 -1.29 19.35
C TYR A 90 0.78 -2.59 19.02
N SER A 91 0.14 -3.20 20.02
CA SER A 91 -0.47 -4.54 20.00
C SER A 91 -1.62 -4.68 18.99
N GLY A 92 -1.31 -4.60 17.70
CA GLY A 92 -2.26 -4.72 16.60
C GLY A 92 -1.52 -4.97 15.29
N CYS A 93 -1.88 -6.04 14.61
CA CYS A 93 -1.49 -6.24 13.23
C CYS A 93 -2.48 -5.54 12.30
N TRP A 94 -1.94 -4.95 11.24
CA TRP A 94 -2.73 -4.29 10.22
C TRP A 94 -2.74 -5.17 8.98
N ASP A 95 -3.78 -5.99 8.80
CA ASP A 95 -4.01 -6.67 7.53
C ASP A 95 -4.83 -5.73 6.61
N LEU A 96 -4.35 -5.54 5.38
CA LEU A 96 -5.08 -4.79 4.35
C LEU A 96 -6.45 -5.40 4.03
N GLY A 97 -6.64 -6.70 4.29
CA GLY A 97 -7.90 -7.39 4.12
C GLY A 97 -8.79 -7.44 5.36
N ASP A 98 -8.25 -7.12 6.54
CA ASP A 98 -8.92 -7.31 7.83
C ASP A 98 -8.42 -6.31 8.88
N VAL A 99 -9.01 -5.11 8.85
CA VAL A 99 -8.72 -4.04 9.82
C VAL A 99 -9.30 -4.44 11.18
N GLY A 100 -8.45 -4.87 12.11
CA GLY A 100 -8.84 -5.27 13.46
C GLY A 100 -8.60 -6.76 13.77
N SER A 101 -8.09 -7.54 12.82
CA SER A 101 -7.66 -8.90 13.10
C SER A 101 -6.37 -8.92 13.92
N ASN A 102 -6.39 -9.69 15.02
CA ASN A 102 -5.20 -10.04 15.76
C ASN A 102 -4.36 -11.01 14.91
N CYS A 103 -3.37 -10.49 14.18
CA CYS A 103 -2.34 -11.34 13.61
C CYS A 103 -1.13 -11.31 14.56
N CYS A 104 -0.89 -12.43 15.23
CA CYS A 104 0.38 -12.93 15.77
C CYS A 104 0.14 -14.40 16.10
#